data_AF-A0A6S7FQD8-F1
#
_entry.id   AF-A0A6S7FQD8-F1
#
_cell.length_a   1.000
_cell.length_b   1.000
_cell.length_c   1.000
_cell.angle_alpha   90.00
_cell.angle_beta   90.00
_cell.angle_gamma   90.00
#
_symmetry.space_group_name_H-M   'P 1'
#
loop_
_entity.id
_entity.type
_entity.pdbx_description
1 polymer ?
#
loop_
_entity_poly.entity_id
_entity_poly.type
_entity_poly.pdbx_seq_one_letter_code
_entity_poly.pdbx_strand_id
1 'polypeptide(L)'
;MSNNKDLTKQKRIRTGHRSYIKKLFATSDELMSADVPDVNKIECMKISLTDRMSTIQGLDDAILLLVEEESIVKEIEEAGKFKEMIQMYLVNINSLLKKLQLTTSQAPVNNDHSLGNTGDSSFTEVTQITT
;
A
#
# COMPACT_ATOMS: atom_id res chain seq x y z
N MET A 1 31.49 20.61 -23.47
CA MET A 1 30.55 19.76 -24.23
C MET A 1 30.00 18.55 -23.43
N SER A 2 30.54 18.16 -22.27
CA SER A 2 30.07 16.98 -21.52
C SER A 2 28.72 17.18 -20.80
N ASN A 3 28.53 18.31 -20.11
CA ASN A 3 27.35 18.55 -19.27
C ASN A 3 26.00 18.48 -20.01
N ASN A 4 25.96 18.86 -21.29
CA ASN A 4 24.72 18.82 -22.08
C ASN A 4 24.30 17.37 -22.43
N LYS A 5 25.26 16.49 -22.73
CA LYS A 5 24.99 15.06 -22.95
C LYS A 5 24.50 14.39 -21.67
N ASP A 6 25.13 14.73 -20.54
CA ASP A 6 24.74 14.19 -19.23
C ASP A 6 23.34 14.66 -18.82
N LEU A 7 23.04 15.95 -18.98
CA LEU A 7 21.70 16.50 -18.74
C LEU A 7 20.63 15.83 -19.60
N THR A 8 20.89 15.68 -20.91
CA THR A 8 19.96 15.03 -21.85
C THR A 8 19.68 13.59 -21.44
N LYS A 9 20.73 12.84 -21.04
CA LYS A 9 20.60 11.46 -20.57
C LYS A 9 19.78 11.39 -19.29
N GLN A 10 20.04 12.25 -18.31
CA GLN A 10 19.28 12.29 -17.04
C GLN A 10 17.79 12.60 -17.28
N LYS A 11 17.47 13.62 -18.09
CA LYS A 11 16.08 13.94 -18.46
C LYS A 11 15.38 12.77 -19.15
N ARG A 12 16.08 12.04 -20.02
CA ARG A 12 15.55 10.85 -20.70
C ARG A 12 15.25 9.72 -19.72
N ILE A 13 16.18 9.43 -18.80
CA ILE A 13 16.01 8.42 -17.76
C ILE A 13 14.82 8.78 -16.87
N ARG A 14 14.76 10.02 -16.37
CA ARG A 14 13.63 10.54 -15.58
C ARG A 14 12.30 10.36 -16.30
N THR A 15 12.24 10.70 -17.60
CA THR A 15 11.03 10.54 -18.40
C THR A 15 10.59 9.08 -18.47
N GLY A 16 11.53 8.14 -18.60
CA GLY A 16 11.26 6.70 -18.55
C GLY A 16 10.65 6.27 -17.22
N HIS A 17 11.26 6.66 -16.10
CA HIS A 17 10.72 6.37 -14.76
C HIS A 17 9.34 6.97 -14.54
N ARG A 18 9.13 8.24 -14.89
CA ARG A 18 7.83 8.92 -14.78
C ARG A 18 6.76 8.20 -15.61
N SER A 19 7.11 7.75 -16.81
CA SER A 19 6.18 7.02 -17.68
C SER A 19 5.78 5.67 -17.09
N TYR A 20 6.73 4.95 -16.49
CA TYR A 20 6.44 3.68 -15.83
C TYR A 20 5.57 3.89 -14.57
N ILE A 21 5.87 4.89 -13.75
CA ILE A 21 5.08 5.20 -12.55
C ILE A 21 3.64 5.56 -12.90
N LYS A 22 3.42 6.29 -14.00
CA LYS A 22 2.05 6.53 -14.49
C LYS A 22 1.29 5.25 -14.81
N LYS A 23 1.97 4.18 -15.25
CA LYS A 23 1.34 2.86 -15.42
C LYS A 23 1.01 2.24 -14.06
N LEU A 24 1.90 2.38 -13.07
CA LEU A 24 1.61 1.93 -11.71
C LEU A 24 0.43 2.65 -11.08
N PHE A 25 0.22 3.94 -11.38
CA PHE A 25 -0.97 4.66 -10.95
C PHE A 25 -2.25 3.99 -11.45
N ALA A 26 -2.33 3.70 -12.76
CA ALA A 26 -3.47 2.99 -13.33
C ALA A 26 -3.68 1.61 -12.68
N THR A 27 -2.61 0.83 -12.50
CA THR A 27 -2.69 -0.47 -11.80
C THR A 27 -3.11 -0.31 -10.33
N SER A 28 -2.67 0.75 -9.65
CA SER A 28 -3.09 1.04 -8.29
C SER A 28 -4.58 1.36 -8.23
N ASP A 29 -5.10 2.14 -9.17
CA ASP A 29 -6.53 2.48 -9.24
C ASP A 29 -7.38 1.22 -9.46
N GLU A 30 -6.93 0.31 -10.33
CA GLU A 30 -7.57 -1.00 -10.55
C GLU A 30 -7.58 -1.85 -9.27
N LEU A 31 -6.44 -1.94 -8.56
CA LEU A 31 -6.34 -2.69 -7.31
C LEU A 31 -7.20 -2.10 -6.20
N MET A 32 -7.27 -0.77 -6.09
CA MET A 32 -8.06 -0.07 -5.07
C MET A 32 -9.57 -0.14 -5.34
N SER A 33 -9.98 -0.36 -6.60
CA SER A 33 -11.38 -0.43 -7.01
C SER A 33 -11.95 -1.84 -7.06
N ALA A 34 -11.14 -2.87 -6.76
CA ALA A 34 -11.56 -4.26 -6.79
C ALA A 34 -12.53 -4.60 -5.65
N ASP A 35 -13.57 -5.39 -5.95
CA ASP A 35 -14.57 -5.85 -4.97
C ASP A 35 -13.94 -6.64 -3.82
N VAL A 36 -12.90 -7.43 -4.13
CA VAL A 36 -12.09 -8.17 -3.16
C VAL A 36 -10.65 -7.70 -3.29
N PRO A 37 -10.20 -6.75 -2.45
CA PRO A 37 -8.86 -6.20 -2.53
C PRO A 37 -7.79 -7.24 -2.17
N ASP A 38 -6.81 -7.42 -3.05
CA ASP A 38 -5.62 -8.23 -2.78
C ASP A 38 -4.61 -7.42 -1.96
N VAL A 39 -4.65 -7.59 -0.64
CA VAL A 39 -3.83 -6.85 0.33
C VAL A 39 -2.34 -6.97 0.01
N ASN A 40 -1.86 -8.15 -0.39
CA ASN A 40 -0.45 -8.38 -0.69
C ASN A 40 -0.02 -7.60 -1.93
N LYS A 41 -0.85 -7.58 -2.98
CA LYS A 41 -0.56 -6.76 -4.18
C LYS A 41 -0.57 -5.27 -3.87
N ILE A 42 -1.47 -4.81 -3.00
CA ILE A 42 -1.55 -3.41 -2.58
C ILE A 42 -0.29 -3.02 -1.77
N GLU A 43 0.19 -3.88 -0.87
CA GLU A 43 1.45 -3.63 -0.13
C GLU A 43 2.66 -3.62 -1.07
N CYS A 44 2.73 -4.57 -2.02
CA CYS A 44 3.77 -4.57 -3.06
C CYS A 44 3.74 -3.29 -3.90
N MET A 45 2.54 -2.77 -4.22
CA MET A 45 2.38 -1.51 -4.96
C MET A 45 2.95 -0.32 -4.18
N LYS A 46 2.66 -0.24 -2.88
CA LYS A 46 3.21 0.78 -1.98
C LYS A 46 4.74 0.76 -1.95
N ILE A 47 5.34 -0.43 -1.81
CA ILE A 47 6.80 -0.59 -1.81
C ILE A 47 7.38 -0.10 -3.15
N SER A 48 6.83 -0.58 -4.26
CA SER A 48 7.28 -0.21 -5.61
C SER A 48 7.19 1.30 -5.88
N LEU A 49 6.09 1.95 -5.46
CA LEU A 49 5.93 3.40 -5.60
C LEU A 49 6.92 4.18 -4.71
N THR A 50 7.20 3.68 -3.50
CA THR A 50 8.16 4.31 -2.56
C THR A 50 9.59 4.26 -3.12
N ASP A 51 10.04 3.10 -3.58
CA ASP A 51 11.38 2.94 -4.17
C ASP A 51 11.57 3.83 -5.40
N ARG A 52 10.53 3.92 -6.22
CA ARG A 52 10.54 4.73 -7.45
C ARG A 52 10.47 6.22 -7.16
N MET A 53 9.79 6.64 -6.10
CA MET A 53 9.81 8.01 -5.61
C MET A 53 11.24 8.43 -5.26
N SER A 54 11.96 7.60 -4.48
CA SER A 54 13.36 7.86 -4.15
C SER A 54 14.25 7.94 -5.40
N THR A 55 14.02 7.04 -6.37
CA THR A 55 14.77 7.05 -7.63
C THR A 55 14.57 8.34 -8.42
N ILE A 56 13.32 8.82 -8.52
CA ILE A 56 13.02 10.07 -9.23
C ILE A 56 13.59 11.29 -8.50
N GLN A 57 13.53 11.33 -7.17
CA GLN A 57 14.13 12.43 -6.41
C GLN A 57 15.62 12.56 -6.71
N GLY A 58 16.36 11.43 -6.73
CA GLY A 58 17.78 11.46 -7.10
C GLY A 58 18.04 11.93 -8.54
N LEU A 59 17.14 11.62 -9.48
CA LEU A 59 17.24 12.11 -10.86
C LEU A 59 16.91 13.60 -10.96
N ASP A 60 15.91 14.08 -10.22
CA ASP A 60 15.53 15.49 -10.17
C ASP A 60 16.67 16.33 -9.58
N ASP A 61 17.28 15.88 -8.48
CA ASP A 61 18.46 16.53 -7.88
C ASP A 61 19.65 16.57 -8.85
N ALA A 62 19.92 15.46 -9.54
CA ALA A 62 20.98 15.40 -10.56
C ALA A 62 20.72 16.34 -11.75
N ILE A 63 19.46 16.51 -12.16
CA ILE A 63 19.08 17.44 -13.22
C ILE A 63 19.24 18.88 -12.75
N LEU A 64 18.82 19.20 -11.51
CA LEU A 64 18.93 20.55 -10.94
C LEU A 64 20.38 21.04 -10.87
N LEU A 65 21.35 20.14 -10.66
CA LEU A 65 22.78 20.47 -10.69
C LEU A 65 23.33 20.77 -12.10
N LEU A 66 22.62 20.38 -13.15
CA LEU A 66 23.10 20.42 -14.54
C LEU A 66 22.35 21.42 -15.43
N VAL A 67 21.18 21.91 -15.01
CA VAL A 67 20.39 22.88 -15.77
C VAL A 67 20.92 24.30 -15.62
N GLU A 68 20.66 25.11 -16.64
CA GLU A 68 20.92 26.56 -16.62
C GLU A 68 20.00 27.24 -15.59
N GLU A 69 20.47 28.35 -15.01
CA GLU A 69 19.79 29.06 -13.93
C GLU A 69 18.34 29.42 -14.28
N GLU A 70 18.11 29.90 -15.50
CA GLU A 70 16.78 30.22 -16.04
C GLU A 70 15.80 29.03 -16.06
N SER A 71 16.29 27.79 -16.06
CA SER A 71 15.47 26.58 -16.08
C SER A 71 15.20 25.98 -14.69
N ILE A 72 15.91 26.42 -13.64
CA ILE A 72 15.82 25.82 -12.29
C ILE A 72 14.39 25.85 -11.77
N VAL A 73 13.73 27.01 -11.82
CA VAL A 73 12.36 27.17 -11.28
C VAL A 73 11.38 26.22 -11.95
N LYS A 74 11.46 26.09 -13.28
CA LYS A 74 10.61 25.19 -14.04
C LYS A 74 10.84 23.72 -13.66
N GLU A 75 12.09 23.32 -13.51
CA GLU A 75 12.42 21.93 -13.14
C GLU A 75 11.96 21.60 -11.71
N ILE A 76 12.07 22.53 -10.76
CA ILE A 76 11.54 22.38 -9.41
C ILE A 76 10.02 22.21 -9.45
N GLU A 77 9.31 23.04 -10.20
CA GLU A 77 7.85 22.98 -10.30
C GLU A 77 7.38 21.65 -10.91
N GLU A 78 8.03 21.20 -12.00
CA GLU A 78 7.71 19.92 -12.63
C GLU A 78 8.02 18.71 -11.73
N ALA A 79 9.14 18.75 -11.00
CA ALA A 79 9.50 17.73 -10.02
C ALA A 79 8.50 17.68 -8.86
N GLY A 80 8.12 18.86 -8.33
CA GLY A 80 7.13 19.00 -7.26
C GLY A 80 5.79 18.40 -7.63
N LYS A 81 5.22 18.80 -8.78
CA LYS A 81 3.94 18.26 -9.28
C LYS A 81 3.97 16.74 -9.42
N PHE A 82 5.06 16.17 -9.93
CA PHE A 82 5.17 14.73 -10.08
C PHE A 82 5.28 14.00 -8.74
N LYS A 83 6.03 14.57 -7.80
CA LYS A 83 6.19 14.07 -6.44
C LYS A 83 4.86 14.07 -5.69
N GLU A 84 4.09 15.15 -5.77
CA GLU A 84 2.76 15.28 -5.16
C GLU A 84 1.80 14.20 -5.67
N MET A 85 1.81 13.90 -6.98
CA MET A 85 1.03 12.80 -7.54
C MET A 85 1.40 11.46 -6.90
N ILE A 86 2.69 11.11 -6.80
CA ILE A 86 3.10 9.85 -6.15
C ILE A 86 2.64 9.82 -4.69
N GLN A 87 2.84 10.91 -3.95
CA GLN A 87 2.47 11.00 -2.54
C GLN A 87 0.97 10.81 -2.33
N MET A 88 0.14 11.38 -3.21
CA MET A 88 -1.32 11.18 -3.17
C MET A 88 -1.68 9.69 -3.29
N TYR A 89 -1.08 8.98 -4.24
CA TYR A 89 -1.29 7.53 -4.39
C TYR A 89 -0.82 6.73 -3.17
N LEU A 90 0.35 7.06 -2.60
CA LEU A 90 0.83 6.42 -1.38
C LEU A 90 -0.10 6.64 -0.19
N VAL A 91 -0.66 7.84 -0.03
CA VAL A 91 -1.65 8.16 1.02
C VAL A 91 -2.92 7.35 0.82
N ASN A 92 -3.42 7.25 -0.41
CA ASN A 92 -4.61 6.47 -0.73
C ASN A 92 -4.41 4.98 -0.43
N ILE A 93 -3.28 4.41 -0.86
CA ILE A 93 -2.91 3.03 -0.57
C ILE A 93 -2.83 2.77 0.94
N ASN A 94 -2.13 3.62 1.68
CA ASN A 94 -2.02 3.49 3.15
C ASN A 94 -3.39 3.56 3.83
N SER A 95 -4.25 4.46 3.36
CA SER A 95 -5.61 4.60 3.89
C SER A 95 -6.45 3.36 3.64
N LEU A 96 -6.34 2.75 2.45
CA LEU A 96 -7.01 1.51 2.11
C LEU A 96 -6.51 0.34 2.96
N LEU A 97 -5.19 0.16 3.06
CA LEU A 97 -4.58 -0.89 3.88
C LEU A 97 -5.02 -0.80 5.35
N LYS A 98 -5.06 0.41 5.90
CA LYS A 98 -5.55 0.63 7.28
C LYS A 98 -7.02 0.22 7.44
N LYS A 99 -7.88 0.54 6.46
CA LYS A 99 -9.30 0.12 6.49
C LYS A 99 -9.44 -1.40 6.47
N LEU A 100 -8.67 -2.09 5.62
CA LEU A 100 -8.70 -3.55 5.48
C LEU A 100 -8.20 -4.30 6.73
N GLN A 101 -7.26 -3.69 7.46
CA GLN A 101 -6.81 -4.23 8.75
C GLN A 101 -7.90 -4.13 9.83
N LEU A 102 -8.61 -2.99 9.89
CA LEU A 102 -9.69 -2.78 10.87
C LEU A 102 -10.87 -3.72 10.66
N THR A 103 -11.23 -4.04 9.42
CA THR A 103 -12.31 -4.99 9.10
C THR A 103 -11.98 -6.43 9.48
N THR A 104 -10.70 -6.80 9.51
CA THR A 104 -10.27 -8.16 9.85
C THR A 104 -10.25 -8.39 11.37
N SER A 105 -10.05 -7.34 12.18
CA SER A 105 -10.01 -7.44 13.65
C SER A 105 -11.37 -7.32 14.35
N GLN A 106 -12.49 -7.20 13.63
CA GLN A 106 -13.84 -7.05 14.19
C GLN A 106 -14.79 -8.25 13.95
N ALA A 107 -14.28 -9.45 13.69
CA ALA A 107 -15.15 -10.64 13.67
C ALA A 107 -15.76 -10.89 15.08
N PRO A 108 -17.10 -11.01 15.21
CA PRO A 108 -17.74 -11.19 16.50
C PRO A 108 -17.48 -12.59 17.04
N VAL A 109 -16.82 -12.68 18.20
CA VAL A 109 -16.76 -13.90 18.99
C VAL A 109 -18.12 -14.09 19.64
N ASN A 110 -19.04 -14.76 18.92
CA ASN A 110 -20.28 -15.27 19.49
C ASN A 110 -19.95 -16.46 20.40
N ASN A 111 -19.62 -16.19 21.66
CA ASN A 111 -19.65 -17.20 22.72
C ASN A 111 -21.07 -17.28 23.27
N ASP A 112 -21.94 -18.01 22.58
CA ASP A 112 -23.22 -18.44 23.15
C ASP A 112 -23.00 -19.79 23.83
N HIS A 113 -22.69 -19.76 25.13
CA HIS A 113 -22.68 -20.96 25.97
C HIS A 113 -23.79 -20.82 27.02
N SER A 114 -25.01 -21.18 26.61
CA SER A 114 -26.15 -21.35 27.51
C SER A 114 -25.93 -22.60 28.39
N LEU A 115 -25.64 -22.40 29.68
CA LEU A 115 -25.71 -23.44 30.70
C LEU A 115 -27.13 -23.43 31.30
N GLY A 116 -28.03 -24.18 30.66
CA GLY A 116 -29.29 -24.58 31.28
C GLY A 116 -29.04 -25.74 32.24
N ASN A 117 -28.85 -25.45 33.53
CA ASN A 117 -28.89 -26.46 34.59
C ASN A 117 -30.23 -26.38 35.31
N THR A 118 -31.12 -27.33 35.00
CA THR A 118 -32.38 -27.57 35.74
C THR A 118 -32.59 -29.06 35.88
N GLY A 119 -32.74 -29.53 37.11
CA GLY A 119 -33.49 -30.76 37.41
C GLY A 119 -32.74 -31.79 38.25
N ASP A 120 -32.75 -31.57 39.56
CA ASP A 120 -32.68 -32.61 40.59
C ASP A 120 -33.88 -33.59 40.45
N SER A 121 -33.66 -34.91 40.57
CA SER A 121 -34.61 -35.90 41.11
C SER A 121 -34.02 -37.34 41.15
N SER A 122 -33.65 -37.76 42.36
CA SER A 122 -33.96 -39.06 43.05
C SER A 122 -33.80 -40.43 42.35
N PHE A 123 -32.85 -41.22 42.90
CA PHE A 123 -32.99 -42.55 43.54
C PHE A 123 -33.88 -43.65 42.90
N THR A 124 -33.29 -44.81 42.54
CA THR A 124 -33.57 -46.15 43.13
C THR A 124 -32.55 -47.24 42.67
N GLU A 125 -31.96 -47.89 43.68
CA GLU A 125 -31.45 -49.28 43.87
C GLU A 125 -31.80 -50.36 42.79
N VAL A 126 -30.94 -51.33 42.39
CA VAL A 126 -30.72 -52.66 43.04
C VAL A 126 -29.62 -53.48 42.26
N THR A 127 -28.59 -53.94 43.00
CA THR A 127 -27.97 -55.31 43.12
C THR A 127 -27.73 -56.18 41.84
N GLN A 128 -26.62 -56.90 41.57
CA GLN A 128 -25.86 -57.90 42.36
C GLN A 128 -24.44 -58.20 41.82
N ILE A 129 -23.58 -58.60 42.76
CA ILE A 129 -22.23 -59.18 42.68
C ILE A 129 -22.34 -60.70 42.46
N THR A 130 -21.47 -61.34 41.67
CA THR A 130 -20.90 -62.70 41.93
C THR A 130 -19.68 -62.91 41.01
N THR A 131 -18.47 -62.78 41.56
CA THR A 131 -17.44 -63.83 41.78
C THR A 131 -16.71 -64.32 40.53
#